data_AF-A0A958SEI0-F1
#
_entry.id   AF-A0A958SEI0-F1
#
_cell.length_a   1.000
_cell.length_b   1.000
_cell.length_c   1.000
_cell.angle_alpha   90.00
_cell.angle_beta   90.00
_cell.angle_gamma   90.00
#
_symmetry.space_group_name_H-M   'P 1'
#
loop_
_entity.id
_entity.type
_entity.pdbx_description
1 polymer ?
#
loop_
_entity_poly.entity_id
_entity_poly.type
_entity_poly.pdbx_seq_one_letter_code
_entity_poly.pdbx_strand_id
1 'polypeptide(L)'
;MVKWVFIVASLLLVTALGADQTEIPADLEAFIETRDPGEVSKEPIGKNSTETLTEEQINEQLKKELGQALVEPETPTKIEITSLFSPEENPGSGTLIFTQGERGEEIKLGLESGYYAYGLVFRSDLLPQPHRHNFGNKLIIQVSFGTVRSKLVGRIPQFGALTLFAQGIPEIPRTFVLRTQPKSGSVVKTGAVMLLSSPSSMQEQSDEEKLRGSYFAKGGKLIVTPMGALKVLSTGSGKEKLKFNAQAFEFQFEASMMTPFNNQVKGGLDGKINIPLYWPANKAARELLTDLAVQSLDDTGPLPERPPASVPRKR
;
A
#
# COMPACT_ATOMS: atom_id res chain seq x y z
N MET A 1 10.55 -1.00 -9.94
CA MET A 1 10.09 -1.03 -8.55
C MET A 1 8.64 -0.55 -8.58
N VAL A 2 7.67 -1.45 -8.39
CA VAL A 2 6.26 -1.05 -8.32
C VAL A 2 6.15 -0.16 -7.09
N LYS A 3 5.86 1.14 -7.28
CA LYS A 3 5.69 2.05 -6.15
C LYS A 3 4.51 1.54 -5.33
N TRP A 4 4.72 1.22 -4.06
CA TRP A 4 3.73 0.72 -3.09
C TRP A 4 2.65 1.76 -2.71
N VAL A 5 2.37 2.72 -3.59
CA VAL A 5 1.53 3.91 -3.37
C VAL A 5 0.08 3.54 -3.01
N PHE A 6 -0.45 2.43 -3.53
CA PHE A 6 -1.81 1.98 -3.17
C PHE A 6 -1.92 1.32 -1.80
N ILE A 7 -0.82 0.76 -1.26
CA ILE A 7 -0.78 0.27 0.12
C ILE A 7 -0.98 1.45 1.08
N VAL A 8 -0.33 2.56 0.77
CA VAL A 8 -0.46 3.83 1.50
C VAL A 8 -1.88 4.33 1.44
N ALA A 9 -2.46 4.44 0.25
CA ALA A 9 -3.83 4.93 0.08
C ALA A 9 -4.86 4.07 0.83
N SER A 10 -4.69 2.74 0.84
CA SER A 10 -5.57 1.82 1.58
C SER A 10 -5.41 1.96 3.09
N LEU A 11 -4.17 2.12 3.59
CA LEU A 11 -3.90 2.30 5.01
C LEU A 11 -4.34 3.69 5.49
N LEU A 12 -4.13 4.73 4.67
CA LEU A 12 -4.58 6.10 4.87
C LEU A 12 -6.11 6.17 4.94
N LEU A 13 -6.79 5.51 4.00
CA LEU A 13 -8.24 5.40 4.00
C LEU A 13 -8.70 4.78 5.32
N VAL A 14 -8.04 3.70 5.78
CA VAL A 14 -8.37 3.07 7.07
C VAL A 14 -8.13 3.99 8.26
N THR A 15 -7.04 4.77 8.28
CA THR A 15 -6.80 5.77 9.35
C THR A 15 -7.78 6.93 9.31
N ALA A 16 -8.12 7.44 8.12
CA ALA A 16 -9.09 8.50 7.93
C ALA A 16 -10.50 8.05 8.35
N LEU A 17 -10.86 6.79 8.05
CA LEU A 17 -12.15 6.19 8.46
C LEU A 17 -12.17 5.72 9.92
N GLY A 18 -11.00 5.64 10.58
CA GLY A 18 -10.88 5.38 12.01
C GLY A 18 -10.97 6.64 12.87
N ALA A 19 -10.86 7.83 12.26
CA ALA A 19 -11.16 9.09 12.90
C ALA A 19 -12.68 9.26 13.00
N ASP A 20 -13.17 9.41 14.22
CA ASP A 20 -14.58 9.53 14.59
C ASP A 20 -15.21 10.80 13.99
N GLN A 21 -15.68 10.75 12.73
CA GLN A 21 -16.55 11.77 12.12
C GLN A 21 -17.60 11.18 11.19
N THR A 22 -18.82 11.72 11.30
CA THR A 22 -20.07 11.31 10.64
C THR A 22 -20.20 11.76 9.20
N GLU A 23 -19.19 12.38 8.61
CA GLU A 23 -19.26 12.92 7.25
C GLU A 23 -17.93 12.64 6.54
N ILE A 24 -17.99 12.10 5.32
CA ILE A 24 -16.87 12.19 4.38
C ILE A 24 -16.66 13.69 4.20
N PRO A 25 -15.51 14.28 4.59
CA PRO A 25 -15.32 15.70 4.41
C PRO A 25 -15.43 16.02 2.91
N ALA A 26 -16.16 17.08 2.58
CA ALA A 26 -16.14 17.68 1.25
C ALA A 26 -14.70 18.09 0.82
N ASP A 27 -13.75 18.09 1.75
CA ASP A 27 -12.36 18.52 1.56
C ASP A 27 -11.41 17.47 0.95
N LEU A 28 -11.92 16.36 0.37
CA LEU A 28 -11.06 15.52 -0.48
C LEU A 28 -10.58 16.26 -1.76
N GLU A 29 -11.28 17.35 -2.14
CA GLU A 29 -10.86 18.26 -3.23
C GLU A 29 -9.70 19.18 -2.81
N ALA A 30 -9.57 19.53 -1.52
CA ALA A 30 -8.56 20.49 -1.04
C ALA A 30 -7.14 19.91 -0.97
N PHE A 31 -6.97 18.58 -1.05
CA PHE A 31 -5.65 17.94 -1.06
C PHE A 31 -4.94 18.00 -2.42
N ILE A 32 -5.63 18.50 -3.47
CA ILE A 32 -5.16 18.45 -4.86
C ILE A 32 -4.57 19.79 -5.34
N GLU A 33 -4.87 20.92 -4.68
CA GLU A 33 -4.25 22.22 -4.99
C GLU A 33 -3.05 22.48 -4.07
N THR A 34 -1.86 22.05 -4.48
CA THR A 34 -0.59 22.77 -4.25
C THR A 34 0.55 22.00 -4.92
N ARG A 35 0.75 22.24 -6.21
CA ARG A 35 2.05 22.04 -6.87
C ARG A 35 2.08 22.81 -8.18
N ASP A 36 2.37 24.10 -8.07
CA ASP A 36 2.85 24.90 -9.20
C ASP A 36 4.40 24.91 -9.14
N PRO A 37 5.12 24.51 -10.20
CA PRO A 37 6.57 24.54 -10.21
C PRO A 37 7.07 25.79 -10.94
N GLY A 38 7.40 26.84 -10.21
CA GLY A 38 8.08 27.99 -10.82
C GLY A 38 8.37 29.12 -9.86
N GLU A 39 9.62 29.27 -9.43
CA GLU A 39 10.43 30.47 -9.65
C GLU A 39 11.69 30.42 -8.78
N VAL A 40 12.85 30.32 -9.44
CA VAL A 40 14.15 30.56 -8.80
C VAL A 40 14.38 32.07 -8.84
N SER A 41 14.11 32.74 -7.71
CA SER A 41 14.54 34.12 -7.48
C SER A 41 16.02 34.14 -7.11
N LYS A 42 16.80 34.96 -7.82
CA LYS A 42 18.18 35.33 -7.48
C LYS A 42 18.20 36.80 -7.09
N GLU A 43 18.49 37.09 -5.83
CA GLU A 43 19.08 38.36 -5.42
C GLU A 43 20.29 38.10 -4.50
N PRO A 44 21.39 38.86 -4.65
CA PRO A 44 22.56 38.72 -3.80
C PRO A 44 22.55 39.74 -2.66
N ILE A 45 22.93 39.31 -1.45
CA ILE A 45 23.26 40.21 -0.34
C ILE A 45 24.67 39.91 0.17
N GLY A 46 25.48 40.98 0.20
CA GLY A 46 26.21 41.37 1.42
C GLY A 46 27.51 40.65 1.73
N LYS A 47 28.60 41.31 1.37
CA LYS A 47 29.97 41.10 1.84
C LYS A 47 30.04 41.08 3.38
N ASN A 48 30.80 40.14 3.93
CA ASN A 48 31.67 40.41 5.08
C ASN A 48 32.94 39.57 4.97
N SER A 49 34.04 40.25 5.28
CA SER A 49 35.44 39.93 5.11
C SER A 49 35.94 38.77 5.96
N THR A 50 36.58 37.80 5.32
CA THR A 50 37.58 36.91 5.93
C THR A 50 38.60 36.52 4.85
N GLU A 51 39.86 36.43 5.25
CA GLU A 51 41.05 36.21 4.43
C GLU A 51 40.85 35.15 3.34
N THR A 52 41.06 35.56 2.09
CA THR A 52 40.99 34.68 0.92
C THR A 52 42.23 33.79 0.86
N LEU A 53 42.06 32.53 1.26
CA LEU A 53 42.90 31.43 0.78
C LEU A 53 42.83 31.40 -0.76
N THR A 54 43.95 31.21 -1.44
CA THR A 54 43.98 31.12 -2.90
C THR A 54 43.23 29.87 -3.36
N GLU A 55 42.66 29.88 -4.58
CA GLU A 55 41.99 28.70 -5.16
C GLU A 55 42.86 27.44 -5.14
N GLU A 56 44.19 27.60 -5.20
CA GLU A 56 45.15 26.51 -5.06
C GLU A 56 45.20 25.93 -3.65
N GLN A 57 45.16 26.77 -2.61
CA GLN A 57 45.13 26.32 -1.21
C GLN A 57 43.81 25.62 -0.88
N ILE A 58 42.69 26.12 -1.40
CA ILE A 58 41.38 25.49 -1.26
C ILE A 58 41.39 24.11 -1.94
N ASN A 59 41.96 24.00 -3.13
CA ASN A 59 42.02 22.74 -3.87
C ASN A 59 42.99 21.72 -3.26
N GLU A 60 44.13 22.14 -2.70
CA GLU A 60 45.03 21.24 -1.98
C GLU A 60 44.41 20.74 -0.67
N GLN A 61 43.74 21.62 0.07
CA GLN A 61 43.10 21.26 1.34
C GLN A 61 41.90 20.32 1.11
N LEU A 62 41.09 20.58 0.06
CA LEU A 62 40.05 19.65 -0.40
C LEU A 62 40.61 18.29 -0.81
N LYS A 63 41.71 18.24 -1.59
CA LYS A 63 42.34 16.96 -1.97
C LYS A 63 42.88 16.19 -0.78
N LYS A 64 43.39 16.89 0.24
CA LYS A 64 43.97 16.28 1.45
C LYS A 64 42.89 15.73 2.38
N GLU A 65 41.74 16.41 2.50
CA GLU A 65 40.59 15.93 3.29
C GLU A 65 39.77 14.86 2.56
N LEU A 66 39.58 14.96 1.24
CA LEU A 66 38.91 13.93 0.44
C LEU A 66 39.77 12.67 0.21
N GLY A 67 41.10 12.80 0.27
CA GLY A 67 42.03 11.68 0.06
C GLY A 67 42.13 10.69 1.24
N GLN A 68 41.59 11.01 2.41
CA GLN A 68 41.65 10.16 3.62
C GLN A 68 40.28 9.68 4.13
N ALA A 69 39.20 9.94 3.40
CA ALA A 69 37.84 9.54 3.79
C ALA A 69 37.03 8.85 2.67
N LEU A 70 37.70 8.22 1.70
CA LEU A 70 37.05 7.35 0.71
C LEU A 70 37.27 5.88 1.08
N VAL A 71 36.73 5.49 2.24
CA VAL A 71 36.08 4.17 2.28
C VAL A 71 34.85 4.37 1.41
N GLU A 72 34.89 3.88 0.17
CA GLU A 72 33.67 3.83 -0.63
C GLU A 72 32.59 3.21 0.26
N PRO A 73 31.47 3.91 0.54
CA PRO A 73 30.41 3.30 1.30
C PRO A 73 30.05 2.03 0.55
N GLU A 74 30.23 0.87 1.19
CA GLU A 74 29.82 -0.40 0.60
C GLU A 74 28.40 -0.18 0.09
N THR A 75 28.25 -0.18 -1.23
CA THR A 75 26.95 0.05 -1.84
C THR A 75 26.07 -1.05 -1.27
N PRO A 76 25.03 -0.71 -0.48
CA PRO A 76 24.25 -1.72 0.23
C PRO A 76 23.80 -2.70 -0.84
N THR A 77 24.25 -3.95 -0.70
CA THR A 77 24.03 -4.98 -1.71
C THR A 77 22.53 -5.01 -1.94
N LYS A 78 22.11 -4.53 -3.11
CA LYS A 78 20.70 -4.27 -3.39
C LYS A 78 20.04 -5.63 -3.51
N ILE A 79 19.56 -6.15 -2.39
CA ILE A 79 18.84 -7.41 -2.34
C ILE A 79 17.67 -7.25 -3.29
N GLU A 80 17.65 -8.02 -4.39
CA GLU A 80 16.53 -8.02 -5.31
C GLU A 80 15.36 -8.76 -4.66
N ILE A 81 14.64 -8.04 -3.80
CA ILE A 81 13.38 -8.43 -3.17
C ILE A 81 12.37 -8.92 -4.22
N THR A 82 12.50 -8.45 -5.46
CA THR A 82 11.72 -8.88 -6.62
C THR A 82 11.81 -10.38 -6.91
N SER A 83 12.92 -11.04 -6.53
CA SER A 83 13.06 -12.50 -6.67
C SER A 83 12.14 -13.30 -5.74
N LEU A 84 11.75 -12.74 -4.58
CA LEU A 84 10.85 -13.43 -3.64
C LEU A 84 9.37 -13.23 -3.96
N PHE A 85 9.04 -12.04 -4.48
CA PHE A 85 7.68 -11.61 -4.74
C PHE A 85 7.52 -11.35 -6.24
N SER A 86 7.75 -12.38 -7.07
CA SER A 86 7.58 -12.26 -8.52
C SER A 86 6.16 -12.63 -8.94
N PRO A 87 5.34 -11.66 -9.39
CA PRO A 87 4.08 -11.95 -10.06
C PRO A 87 4.25 -12.80 -11.32
N GLU A 88 5.43 -12.79 -11.93
CA GLU A 88 5.76 -13.60 -13.10
C GLU A 88 5.97 -15.08 -12.78
N GLU A 89 6.29 -15.43 -11.53
CA GLU A 89 6.40 -16.82 -11.08
C GLU A 89 5.12 -17.29 -10.38
N ASN A 90 4.51 -16.43 -9.57
CA ASN A 90 3.37 -16.77 -8.74
C ASN A 90 2.27 -15.69 -8.81
N PRO A 91 1.60 -15.51 -9.96
CA PRO A 91 0.56 -14.48 -10.12
C PRO A 91 -0.70 -14.74 -9.29
N GLY A 92 -0.83 -15.92 -8.67
CA GLY A 92 -2.11 -16.42 -8.18
C GLY A 92 -2.95 -17.01 -9.32
N SER A 93 -4.16 -17.44 -8.98
CA SER A 93 -5.09 -18.07 -9.93
C SER A 93 -6.54 -17.84 -9.53
N GLY A 94 -7.47 -18.26 -10.38
CA GLY A 94 -8.91 -18.11 -10.16
C GLY A 94 -9.49 -16.91 -10.89
N THR A 95 -10.74 -16.59 -10.56
CA THR A 95 -11.56 -15.65 -11.31
C THR A 95 -12.39 -14.79 -10.34
N LEU A 96 -12.41 -13.49 -10.61
CA LEU A 96 -13.39 -12.57 -10.06
C LEU A 96 -14.31 -12.08 -11.17
N ILE A 97 -15.58 -11.88 -10.85
CA ILE A 97 -16.57 -11.23 -11.70
C ILE A 97 -16.86 -9.88 -11.08
N PHE A 98 -16.44 -8.82 -11.75
CA PHE A 98 -16.65 -7.45 -11.34
C PHE A 98 -17.78 -6.84 -12.17
N THR A 99 -18.87 -6.45 -11.52
CA THR A 99 -20.03 -5.85 -12.19
C THR A 99 -20.11 -4.35 -11.90
N GLN A 100 -20.45 -3.57 -12.93
CA GLN A 100 -20.62 -2.12 -12.91
C GLN A 100 -21.92 -1.76 -13.64
N GLY A 101 -23.01 -1.56 -12.90
CA GLY A 101 -24.34 -1.42 -13.49
C GLY A 101 -24.72 -2.70 -14.24
N GLU A 102 -24.96 -2.60 -15.54
CA GLU A 102 -25.30 -3.74 -16.41
C GLU A 102 -24.07 -4.43 -17.03
N ARG A 103 -22.87 -3.84 -16.90
CA ARG A 103 -21.65 -4.40 -17.48
C ARG A 103 -20.97 -5.33 -16.48
N GLY A 104 -20.56 -6.51 -16.94
CA GLY A 104 -19.72 -7.44 -16.20
C GLY A 104 -18.34 -7.55 -16.83
N GLU A 105 -17.31 -7.61 -15.99
CA GLU A 105 -15.92 -7.85 -16.38
C GLU A 105 -15.39 -9.06 -15.61
N GLU A 106 -14.85 -10.04 -16.36
CA GLU A 106 -14.19 -11.20 -15.78
C GLU A 106 -12.69 -10.93 -15.59
N ILE A 107 -12.23 -10.98 -14.35
CA ILE A 107 -10.83 -10.81 -13.97
C ILE A 107 -10.25 -12.19 -13.63
N LYS A 108 -9.65 -12.84 -14.63
CA LYS A 108 -8.94 -14.11 -14.46
C LYS A 108 -7.50 -13.85 -14.03
N LEU A 109 -7.04 -14.39 -12.90
CA LEU A 109 -5.64 -14.30 -12.48
C LEU A 109 -4.79 -15.37 -13.17
N GLY A 110 -3.55 -15.00 -13.51
CA GLY A 110 -2.57 -15.91 -14.12
C GLY A 110 -1.65 -15.23 -15.12
N LEU A 111 -0.58 -15.94 -15.52
CA LEU A 111 0.39 -15.45 -16.50
C LEU A 111 -0.23 -15.21 -17.87
N GLU A 112 -1.19 -16.05 -18.27
CA GLU A 112 -1.87 -15.95 -19.56
C GLU A 112 -2.70 -14.66 -19.69
N SER A 113 -3.48 -14.34 -18.66
CA SER A 113 -4.30 -13.12 -18.62
C SER A 113 -3.45 -11.87 -18.36
N GLY A 114 -2.31 -12.05 -17.70
CA GLY A 114 -1.42 -10.97 -17.30
C GLY A 114 -1.85 -10.26 -16.01
N TYR A 115 -2.82 -10.82 -15.27
CA TYR A 115 -3.23 -10.28 -13.98
C TYR A 115 -2.67 -11.10 -12.84
N TYR A 116 -2.27 -10.41 -11.78
CA TYR A 116 -1.77 -11.03 -10.57
C TYR A 116 -2.51 -10.54 -9.34
N ALA A 117 -2.45 -11.35 -8.29
CA ALA A 117 -2.66 -10.90 -6.93
C ALA A 117 -1.69 -11.61 -5.98
N TYR A 118 -1.13 -10.86 -5.04
CA TYR A 118 -0.32 -11.39 -3.94
C TYR A 118 -0.59 -10.58 -2.68
N GLY A 119 -0.31 -11.16 -1.52
CA GLY A 119 -0.47 -10.45 -0.26
C GLY A 119 0.74 -10.48 0.64
N LEU A 120 0.96 -9.39 1.34
CA LEU A 120 1.92 -9.27 2.44
C LEU A 120 1.17 -9.22 3.76
N VAL A 121 1.79 -9.79 4.78
CA VAL A 121 1.26 -9.75 6.14
C VAL A 121 2.20 -8.98 7.05
N PHE A 122 1.62 -8.02 7.74
CA PHE A 122 2.27 -7.17 8.71
C PHE A 122 1.65 -7.42 10.07
N ARG A 123 2.48 -7.45 11.09
CA ARG A 123 2.00 -7.28 12.46
C ARG A 123 1.95 -5.79 12.77
N SER A 124 1.00 -5.37 13.59
CA SER A 124 0.87 -3.97 14.00
C SER A 124 2.15 -3.39 14.62
N ASP A 125 3.00 -4.21 15.26
CA ASP A 125 4.28 -3.79 15.84
C ASP A 125 5.34 -3.40 14.78
N LEU A 126 5.11 -3.72 13.50
CA LEU A 126 5.95 -3.32 12.37
C LEU A 126 5.56 -1.96 11.77
N LEU A 127 4.42 -1.37 12.17
CA LEU A 127 4.00 -0.07 11.67
C LEU A 127 4.73 1.08 12.39
N PRO A 128 4.79 2.29 11.83
CA PRO A 128 5.26 3.48 12.56
C PRO A 128 4.36 3.82 13.77
N GLN A 129 4.93 4.44 14.82
CA GLN A 129 4.22 4.77 16.07
C GLN A 129 2.85 5.48 15.91
N PRO A 130 2.65 6.46 15.01
CA PRO A 130 1.34 7.09 14.86
C PRO A 130 0.25 6.13 14.35
N HIS A 131 0.61 4.98 13.80
CA HIS A 131 -0.36 4.01 13.29
C HIS A 131 -0.54 2.81 14.22
N ARG A 132 0.48 2.41 15.00
CA ARG A 132 0.43 1.20 15.85
C ARG A 132 -0.80 1.14 16.75
N HIS A 133 -1.14 2.25 17.40
CA HIS A 133 -2.23 2.30 18.38
C HIS A 133 -3.61 1.99 17.75
N ASN A 134 -3.83 2.38 16.49
CA ASN A 134 -5.07 2.13 15.78
C ASN A 134 -5.29 0.65 15.45
N PHE A 135 -4.19 -0.12 15.39
CA PHE A 135 -4.23 -1.54 15.03
C PHE A 135 -4.05 -2.48 16.22
N GLY A 136 -3.64 -1.99 17.39
CA GLY A 136 -3.53 -2.79 18.62
C GLY A 136 -2.60 -3.99 18.43
N ASN A 137 -3.07 -5.22 18.71
CA ASN A 137 -2.35 -6.47 18.46
C ASN A 137 -2.78 -7.19 17.16
N LYS A 138 -3.42 -6.46 16.24
CA LYS A 138 -3.94 -7.06 15.00
C LYS A 138 -2.82 -7.31 14.00
N LEU A 139 -3.06 -8.32 13.20
CA LEU A 139 -2.34 -8.65 11.99
C LEU A 139 -3.08 -8.02 10.81
N ILE A 140 -2.33 -7.35 9.95
CA ILE A 140 -2.80 -6.68 8.75
C ILE A 140 -2.35 -7.49 7.55
N ILE A 141 -3.31 -7.97 6.75
CA ILE A 141 -3.03 -8.64 5.49
C ILE A 141 -3.36 -7.65 4.39
N GLN A 142 -2.36 -7.27 3.58
CA GLN A 142 -2.57 -6.40 2.43
C GLN A 142 -2.36 -7.19 1.16
N VAL A 143 -3.37 -7.19 0.30
CA VAL A 143 -3.38 -7.85 -1.00
C VAL A 143 -3.39 -6.77 -2.07
N SER A 144 -2.52 -6.92 -3.06
CA SER A 144 -2.47 -6.06 -4.24
C SER A 144 -2.98 -6.82 -5.46
N PHE A 145 -3.72 -6.14 -6.33
CA PHE A 145 -4.18 -6.64 -7.62
C PHE A 145 -3.58 -5.80 -8.73
N GLY A 146 -2.90 -6.41 -9.69
CA GLY A 146 -2.20 -5.66 -10.73
C GLY A 146 -1.96 -6.42 -12.02
N THR A 147 -1.29 -5.73 -12.93
CA THR A 147 -0.93 -6.23 -14.25
C THR A 147 0.55 -6.57 -14.28
N VAL A 148 0.91 -7.79 -14.71
CA VAL A 148 2.32 -8.21 -14.84
C VAL A 148 3.04 -7.33 -15.86
N ARG A 149 4.34 -7.12 -15.65
CA ARG A 149 5.12 -6.15 -16.45
C ARG A 149 5.08 -6.43 -17.96
N SER A 150 5.09 -7.71 -18.35
CA SER A 150 5.06 -8.14 -19.75
C SER A 150 3.73 -7.83 -20.46
N LYS A 151 2.67 -7.48 -19.72
CA LYS A 151 1.33 -7.18 -20.24
C LYS A 151 0.88 -5.75 -19.90
N LEU A 152 1.79 -4.91 -19.42
CA LEU A 152 1.47 -3.59 -18.88
C LEU A 152 1.11 -2.54 -19.94
N VAL A 153 1.51 -2.71 -21.20
CA VAL A 153 1.32 -1.69 -22.25
C VAL A 153 -0.15 -1.28 -22.36
N GLY A 154 -0.43 0.00 -22.06
CA GLY A 154 -1.78 0.58 -22.10
C GLY A 154 -2.69 0.23 -20.92
N ARG A 155 -2.19 -0.47 -19.89
CA ARG A 155 -2.96 -0.93 -18.72
C ARG A 155 -2.42 -0.31 -17.44
N ILE A 156 -3.28 -0.18 -16.44
CA ILE A 156 -2.87 0.26 -15.11
C ILE A 156 -1.98 -0.81 -14.40
N PRO A 157 -0.85 -0.42 -13.79
CA PRO A 157 0.05 -1.37 -13.10
C PRO A 157 -0.61 -2.07 -11.91
N GLN A 158 -1.45 -1.34 -11.19
CA GLN A 158 -2.20 -1.82 -10.04
C GLN A 158 -3.63 -1.29 -10.17
N PHE A 159 -4.60 -2.20 -10.12
CA PHE A 159 -6.03 -1.90 -10.28
C PHE A 159 -6.84 -2.21 -9.04
N GLY A 160 -6.22 -2.76 -7.98
CA GLY A 160 -6.93 -2.99 -6.74
C GLY A 160 -6.03 -3.17 -5.54
N ALA A 161 -6.65 -3.04 -4.38
CA ALA A 161 -6.06 -3.33 -3.09
C ALA A 161 -7.13 -3.84 -2.12
N LEU A 162 -6.74 -4.78 -1.27
CA LEU A 162 -7.58 -5.33 -0.20
C LEU A 162 -6.77 -5.36 1.09
N THR A 163 -7.31 -4.79 2.16
CA THR A 163 -6.70 -4.81 3.49
C THR A 163 -7.60 -5.56 4.45
N LEU A 164 -7.08 -6.60 5.11
CA LEU A 164 -7.78 -7.37 6.13
C LEU A 164 -7.18 -7.13 7.50
N PHE A 165 -8.03 -7.08 8.51
CA PHE A 165 -7.65 -7.04 9.91
C PHE A 165 -8.00 -8.37 10.57
N ALA A 166 -7.00 -9.06 11.09
CA ALA A 166 -7.14 -10.34 11.77
C ALA A 166 -6.41 -10.35 13.11
N GLN A 167 -6.72 -11.29 13.99
CA GLN A 167 -5.95 -11.51 15.23
C GLN A 167 -4.71 -12.38 15.01
N GLY A 168 -4.61 -13.05 13.87
CA GLY A 168 -3.52 -13.94 13.48
C GLY A 168 -3.70 -14.41 12.05
N ILE A 169 -2.73 -15.19 11.54
CA ILE A 169 -2.87 -15.86 10.24
C ILE A 169 -4.01 -16.87 10.35
N PRO A 170 -4.99 -16.89 9.41
CA PRO A 170 -6.05 -17.89 9.43
C PRO A 170 -5.50 -19.31 9.26
N GLU A 171 -5.71 -20.18 10.25
CA GLU A 171 -5.36 -21.61 10.18
C GLU A 171 -6.53 -22.49 9.71
N ILE A 172 -7.75 -21.93 9.73
CA ILE A 172 -8.99 -22.53 9.25
C ILE A 172 -9.75 -21.48 8.44
N PRO A 173 -10.78 -21.85 7.65
CA PRO A 173 -11.64 -20.87 6.98
C PRO A 173 -12.16 -19.78 7.93
N ARG A 174 -11.98 -18.51 7.56
CA ARG A 174 -12.45 -17.36 8.32
C ARG A 174 -13.23 -16.40 7.42
N THR A 175 -14.36 -15.93 7.95
CA THR A 175 -15.18 -14.92 7.28
C THR A 175 -14.81 -13.53 7.78
N PHE A 176 -14.53 -12.63 6.86
CA PHE A 176 -14.29 -11.21 7.06
C PHE A 176 -15.47 -10.43 6.50
N VAL A 177 -15.95 -9.45 7.27
CA VAL A 177 -16.99 -8.54 6.81
C VAL A 177 -16.32 -7.42 6.00
N LEU A 178 -16.75 -7.26 4.75
CA LEU A 178 -16.34 -6.15 3.89
C LEU A 178 -17.17 -4.92 4.25
N ARG A 179 -16.51 -3.78 4.48
CA ARG A 179 -17.19 -2.52 4.82
C ARG A 179 -16.32 -1.31 4.48
N THR A 180 -16.96 -0.22 4.08
CA THR A 180 -16.31 1.07 3.88
C THR A 180 -16.03 1.81 5.18
N GLN A 181 -16.74 1.54 6.28
CA GLN A 181 -16.51 2.21 7.57
C GLN A 181 -16.67 1.24 8.75
N PRO A 182 -15.74 1.21 9.72
CA PRO A 182 -16.01 0.62 11.01
C PRO A 182 -17.17 1.38 11.67
N LYS A 183 -18.14 0.69 12.27
CA LYS A 183 -19.15 1.39 13.09
C LYS A 183 -18.42 2.05 14.26
N SER A 184 -18.57 3.36 14.42
CA SER A 184 -17.98 4.12 15.53
C SER A 184 -18.24 3.40 16.86
N GLY A 185 -17.21 3.32 17.71
CA GLY A 185 -17.26 2.63 19.00
C GLY A 185 -17.16 1.10 18.96
N SER A 186 -17.15 0.45 17.79
CA SER A 186 -16.94 -1.00 17.70
C SER A 186 -15.46 -1.34 17.47
N VAL A 187 -14.87 -2.07 18.40
CA VAL A 187 -13.56 -2.70 18.17
C VAL A 187 -13.76 -3.74 17.06
N VAL A 188 -13.43 -3.36 15.83
CA VAL A 188 -13.46 -4.28 14.68
C VAL A 188 -12.47 -5.41 14.94
N LYS A 189 -12.96 -6.54 15.45
CA LYS A 189 -12.14 -7.74 15.72
C LYS A 189 -11.62 -8.34 14.41
N THR A 190 -12.49 -8.37 13.39
CA THR A 190 -12.16 -8.76 12.02
C THR A 190 -12.92 -7.89 11.02
N GLY A 191 -12.27 -7.54 9.93
CA GLY A 191 -12.87 -6.73 8.88
C GLY A 191 -11.96 -6.66 7.66
N ALA A 192 -12.54 -6.28 6.53
CA ALA A 192 -11.81 -6.07 5.30
C ALA A 192 -12.28 -4.77 4.61
N VAL A 193 -11.33 -4.06 4.02
CA VAL A 193 -11.55 -2.88 3.18
C VAL A 193 -10.96 -3.18 1.82
N MET A 194 -11.70 -2.87 0.75
CA MET A 194 -11.28 -3.14 -0.61
C MET A 194 -11.54 -1.95 -1.51
N LEU A 195 -10.56 -1.68 -2.37
CA LEU A 195 -10.59 -0.75 -3.48
C LEU A 195 -10.34 -1.54 -4.78
N LEU A 196 -11.15 -1.33 -5.80
CA LEU A 196 -10.98 -1.96 -7.11
C LEU A 196 -11.39 -1.00 -8.22
N SER A 197 -10.56 -0.91 -9.24
CA SER A 197 -10.83 -0.26 -10.53
C SER A 197 -10.93 -1.35 -11.60
N SER A 198 -11.52 -1.02 -12.76
CA SER A 198 -11.50 -1.96 -13.88
C SER A 198 -10.05 -2.18 -14.35
N PRO A 199 -9.57 -3.43 -14.49
CA PRO A 199 -8.25 -3.68 -15.06
C PRO A 199 -8.15 -3.27 -16.53
N SER A 200 -9.27 -3.06 -17.22
CA SER A 200 -9.33 -2.51 -18.58
C SER A 200 -9.15 -0.98 -18.63
N SER A 201 -9.11 -0.28 -17.48
CA SER A 201 -8.87 1.16 -17.44
C SER A 201 -7.49 1.51 -18.02
N MET A 202 -7.46 2.57 -18.83
CA MET A 202 -6.24 3.04 -19.47
C MET A 202 -5.29 3.64 -18.44
N GLN A 203 -3.98 3.46 -18.66
CA GLN A 203 -2.95 4.02 -17.78
C GLN A 203 -2.92 5.56 -17.82
N GLU A 204 -3.17 6.13 -19.00
CA GLU A 204 -3.18 7.57 -19.26
C GLU A 204 -4.53 8.16 -18.86
N GLN A 205 -4.81 8.14 -17.56
CA GLN A 205 -5.97 8.77 -16.95
C GLN A 205 -5.50 9.85 -15.98
N SER A 206 -6.26 10.94 -15.89
CA SER A 206 -6.09 11.90 -14.80
C SER A 206 -6.40 11.22 -13.46
N ASP A 207 -5.91 11.79 -12.35
CA ASP A 207 -6.20 11.22 -11.04
C ASP A 207 -7.70 11.31 -10.69
N GLU A 208 -8.39 12.35 -11.17
CA GLU A 208 -9.84 12.47 -11.06
C GLU A 208 -10.58 11.35 -11.81
N GLU A 209 -10.15 11.01 -13.02
CA GLU A 209 -10.72 9.91 -13.79
C GLU A 209 -10.50 8.55 -13.11
N LYS A 210 -9.29 8.32 -12.57
CA LYS A 210 -8.99 7.10 -11.80
C LYS A 210 -9.88 6.99 -10.57
N LEU A 211 -10.06 8.09 -9.84
CA LEU A 211 -10.92 8.12 -8.65
C LEU A 211 -12.38 7.83 -9.02
N ARG A 212 -12.90 8.43 -10.11
CA ARG A 212 -14.25 8.16 -10.62
C ARG A 212 -14.45 6.70 -11.04
N GLY A 213 -13.43 6.09 -11.62
CA GLY A 213 -13.42 4.68 -12.02
C GLY A 213 -13.18 3.68 -10.88
N SER A 214 -12.96 4.17 -9.65
CA SER A 214 -12.65 3.33 -8.49
C SER A 214 -13.87 3.02 -7.64
N TYR A 215 -13.97 1.75 -7.23
CA TYR A 215 -15.06 1.21 -6.43
C TYR A 215 -14.54 0.72 -5.08
N PHE A 216 -15.35 0.93 -4.06
CA PHE A 216 -15.12 0.54 -2.69
C PHE A 216 -16.13 -0.52 -2.26
N ALA A 217 -15.70 -1.49 -1.46
CA ALA A 217 -16.62 -2.47 -0.91
C ALA A 217 -17.55 -1.84 0.15
N LYS A 218 -18.82 -1.61 -0.23
CA LYS A 218 -19.87 -1.09 0.64
C LYS A 218 -20.26 -2.09 1.72
N GLY A 219 -20.29 -3.37 1.36
CA GLY A 219 -20.79 -4.45 2.20
C GLY A 219 -20.48 -5.81 1.59
N GLY A 220 -20.70 -6.87 2.37
CA GLY A 220 -20.56 -8.25 1.91
C GLY A 220 -19.65 -9.06 2.80
N LYS A 221 -19.20 -10.19 2.26
CA LYS A 221 -18.32 -11.13 2.98
C LYS A 221 -17.16 -11.57 2.10
N LEU A 222 -16.05 -11.80 2.77
CA LEU A 222 -14.86 -12.40 2.21
C LEU A 222 -14.52 -13.64 3.05
N ILE A 223 -14.48 -14.81 2.45
CA ILE A 223 -14.06 -16.04 3.13
C ILE A 223 -12.60 -16.30 2.73
N VAL A 224 -11.73 -16.43 3.71
CA VAL A 224 -10.30 -16.72 3.52
C VAL A 224 -9.99 -18.09 4.07
N THR A 225 -9.48 -18.97 3.22
CA THR A 225 -9.16 -20.36 3.54
C THR A 225 -7.67 -20.61 3.28
N PRO A 226 -6.88 -21.07 4.27
CA PRO A 226 -5.49 -21.46 4.03
C PRO A 226 -5.43 -22.69 3.12
N MET A 227 -4.50 -22.66 2.18
CA MET A 227 -4.32 -23.71 1.17
C MET A 227 -2.86 -24.19 1.13
N GLY A 228 -2.70 -25.51 1.09
CA GLY A 228 -1.38 -26.15 1.01
C GLY A 228 -0.51 -25.97 2.26
N ALA A 229 0.73 -26.45 2.16
CA ALA A 229 1.69 -26.41 3.27
C ALA A 229 2.39 -25.04 3.36
N LEU A 230 2.70 -24.64 4.59
CA LEU A 230 3.57 -23.51 4.87
C LEU A 230 4.98 -23.78 4.36
N LYS A 231 5.54 -22.83 3.60
CA LYS A 231 6.91 -22.86 3.09
C LYS A 231 7.73 -21.73 3.70
N VAL A 232 9.04 -21.93 3.83
CA VAL A 232 9.97 -20.86 4.19
C VAL A 232 10.83 -20.54 2.98
N LEU A 233 10.66 -19.35 2.43
CA LEU A 233 11.45 -18.80 1.34
C LEU A 233 12.64 -18.03 1.91
N SER A 234 13.76 -18.01 1.18
CA SER A 234 14.95 -17.29 1.60
C SER A 234 15.64 -16.61 0.42
N THR A 235 16.02 -15.35 0.58
CA THR A 235 16.79 -14.58 -0.42
C THR A 235 17.89 -13.76 0.24
N GLY A 236 18.83 -13.27 -0.58
CA GLY A 236 19.96 -12.45 -0.19
C GLY A 236 21.31 -13.17 -0.32
N SER A 237 22.35 -12.39 -0.59
CA SER A 237 23.75 -12.80 -0.56
C SER A 237 24.43 -12.21 0.69
N GLY A 238 25.19 -13.02 1.44
CA GLY A 238 25.89 -12.60 2.65
C GLY A 238 25.48 -13.32 3.93
N LYS A 239 25.84 -12.76 5.09
CA LYS A 239 25.63 -13.37 6.43
C LYS A 239 24.17 -13.32 6.89
N GLU A 240 23.38 -12.36 6.41
CA GLU A 240 21.98 -12.20 6.79
C GLU A 240 21.06 -12.53 5.63
N LYS A 241 20.51 -13.76 5.63
CA LYS A 241 19.47 -14.15 4.69
C LYS A 241 18.13 -13.62 5.16
N LEU A 242 17.38 -12.97 4.26
CA LEU A 242 15.97 -12.68 4.52
C LEU A 242 15.19 -14.00 4.47
N LYS A 243 14.28 -14.22 5.42
CA LYS A 243 13.40 -15.38 5.42
C LYS A 243 11.95 -14.96 5.51
N PHE A 244 11.13 -15.50 4.63
CA PHE A 244 9.69 -15.27 4.59
C PHE A 244 8.95 -16.59 4.66
N ASN A 245 7.93 -16.65 5.50
CA ASN A 245 6.91 -17.66 5.42
C ASN A 245 6.02 -17.37 4.20
N ALA A 246 5.62 -18.40 3.48
CA ALA A 246 4.76 -18.31 2.31
C ALA A 246 3.72 -19.45 2.33
N GLN A 247 2.47 -19.11 2.11
CA GLN A 247 1.37 -20.08 1.98
C GLN A 247 0.31 -19.53 1.03
N ALA A 248 -0.32 -20.40 0.25
CA ALA A 248 -1.43 -20.00 -0.61
C ALA A 248 -2.71 -19.88 0.23
N PHE A 249 -3.61 -18.99 -0.18
CA PHE A 249 -4.91 -18.81 0.45
C PHE A 249 -5.98 -18.64 -0.63
N GLU A 250 -7.11 -19.34 -0.48
CA GLU A 250 -8.31 -19.07 -1.28
C GLU A 250 -9.06 -17.89 -0.66
N PHE A 251 -9.38 -16.91 -1.49
CA PHE A 251 -10.21 -15.75 -1.16
C PHE A 251 -11.49 -15.87 -1.98
N GLN A 252 -12.62 -16.10 -1.30
CA GLN A 252 -13.95 -16.13 -1.90
C GLN A 252 -14.69 -14.84 -1.58
N PHE A 253 -15.02 -14.07 -2.62
CA PHE A 253 -15.68 -12.77 -2.52
C PHE A 253 -17.18 -12.89 -2.79
N GLU A 254 -17.95 -12.16 -2.00
CA GLU A 254 -19.36 -11.84 -2.26
C GLU A 254 -19.59 -10.42 -1.71
N ALA A 255 -19.37 -9.41 -2.56
CA ALA A 255 -19.33 -8.01 -2.16
C ALA A 255 -20.26 -7.13 -2.99
N SER A 256 -20.91 -6.19 -2.32
CA SER A 256 -21.54 -5.04 -2.95
C SER A 256 -20.54 -3.90 -3.01
N MET A 257 -20.33 -3.36 -4.20
CA MET A 257 -19.36 -2.29 -4.47
C MET A 257 -20.08 -0.96 -4.71
N MET A 258 -19.45 0.15 -4.37
CA MET A 258 -19.96 1.51 -4.61
C MET A 258 -18.84 2.46 -5.04
N THR A 259 -19.20 3.51 -5.76
CA THR A 259 -18.31 4.64 -6.05
C THR A 259 -18.90 5.91 -5.41
N PRO A 260 -18.10 6.76 -4.74
CA PRO A 260 -18.61 8.00 -4.14
C PRO A 260 -19.07 9.02 -5.18
N PHE A 261 -18.64 8.88 -6.44
CA PHE A 261 -18.97 9.79 -7.53
C PHE A 261 -20.30 9.49 -8.20
N ASN A 262 -20.83 8.26 -8.03
CA ASN A 262 -22.12 7.88 -8.59
C ASN A 262 -22.81 6.80 -7.74
N ASN A 263 -23.65 7.25 -6.81
CA ASN A 263 -24.41 6.37 -5.91
C ASN A 263 -25.50 5.54 -6.61
N GLN A 264 -25.83 5.84 -7.88
CA GLN A 264 -26.83 5.09 -8.64
C GLN A 264 -26.22 3.84 -9.30
N VAL A 265 -24.92 3.85 -9.58
CA VAL A 265 -24.23 2.70 -10.17
C VAL A 265 -23.98 1.67 -9.09
N LYS A 266 -24.75 0.59 -9.12
CA LYS A 266 -24.52 -0.58 -8.28
C LYS A 266 -23.34 -1.36 -8.86
N GLY A 267 -22.33 -1.58 -8.04
CA GLY A 267 -21.26 -2.51 -8.37
C GLY A 267 -21.39 -3.80 -7.58
N GLY A 268 -20.80 -4.87 -8.09
CA GLY A 268 -20.71 -6.16 -7.40
C GLY A 268 -19.36 -6.80 -7.66
N LEU A 269 -18.90 -7.60 -6.70
CA LEU A 269 -17.72 -8.43 -6.86
C LEU A 269 -18.01 -9.82 -6.31
N ASP A 270 -17.92 -10.82 -7.16
CA ASP A 270 -18.13 -12.23 -6.81
C ASP A 270 -16.99 -13.09 -7.37
N GLY A 271 -16.72 -14.23 -6.76
CA GLY A 271 -15.78 -15.21 -7.30
C GLY A 271 -14.75 -15.70 -6.30
N LYS A 272 -13.77 -16.42 -6.82
CA LYS A 272 -12.75 -17.11 -6.02
C LYS A 272 -11.39 -16.96 -6.66
N ILE A 273 -10.41 -16.56 -5.85
CA ILE A 273 -9.02 -16.49 -6.27
C ILE A 273 -8.12 -17.16 -5.24
N ASN A 274 -7.01 -17.71 -5.72
CA ASN A 274 -5.94 -18.24 -4.89
C ASN A 274 -4.75 -17.29 -4.99
N ILE A 275 -4.30 -16.78 -3.85
CA ILE A 275 -3.17 -15.85 -3.80
C ILE A 275 -2.12 -16.35 -2.81
N PRO A 276 -0.84 -16.16 -3.10
CA PRO A 276 0.21 -16.37 -2.11
C PRO A 276 0.22 -15.22 -1.10
N LEU A 277 0.25 -15.56 0.19
CA LEU A 277 0.52 -14.63 1.28
C LEU A 277 1.93 -14.85 1.81
N TYR A 278 2.63 -13.75 2.10
CA TYR A 278 4.00 -13.76 2.60
C TYR A 278 4.15 -12.97 3.89
N TRP A 279 4.93 -13.47 4.85
CA TRP A 279 5.18 -12.79 6.12
C TRP A 279 6.57 -13.08 6.67
N PRO A 280 7.16 -12.17 7.46
CA PRO A 280 8.56 -12.28 7.83
C PRO A 280 8.77 -13.43 8.82
N ALA A 281 9.79 -14.25 8.58
CA ALA A 281 10.14 -15.42 9.39
C ALA A 281 11.39 -15.20 10.26
N ASN A 282 12.14 -14.11 10.05
CA ASN A 282 13.30 -13.74 10.87
C ASN A 282 13.40 -12.22 11.09
N LYS A 283 14.34 -11.81 11.95
CA LYS A 283 14.56 -10.40 12.32
C LYS A 283 14.85 -9.52 11.11
N ALA A 284 15.78 -9.92 10.24
CA ALA A 284 16.14 -9.13 9.05
C ALA A 284 14.95 -8.90 8.10
N ALA A 285 14.10 -9.91 7.86
CA ALA A 285 12.87 -9.71 7.07
C ALA A 285 11.85 -8.80 7.76
N ARG A 286 11.78 -8.82 9.10
CA ARG A 286 10.92 -7.89 9.87
C ARG A 286 11.41 -6.45 9.78
N GLU A 287 12.72 -6.23 9.87
CA GLU A 287 13.35 -4.91 9.71
C GLU A 287 13.07 -4.35 8.32
N LEU A 288 13.29 -5.14 7.26
CA LEU A 288 12.96 -4.74 5.89
C LEU A 288 11.47 -4.34 5.74
N LEU A 289 10.53 -5.13 6.25
CA LEU A 289 9.10 -4.76 6.17
C LEU A 289 8.76 -3.52 6.99
N THR A 290 9.49 -3.27 8.08
CA THR A 290 9.33 -2.05 8.88
C THR A 290 9.78 -0.84 8.08
N ASP A 291 10.95 -0.91 7.45
CA ASP A 291 11.48 0.17 6.61
C ASP A 291 10.56 0.45 5.42
N LEU A 292 10.04 -0.59 4.77
CA LEU A 292 9.05 -0.45 3.70
C LEU A 292 7.77 0.22 4.19
N ALA A 293 7.26 -0.17 5.37
CA ALA A 293 6.06 0.43 5.94
C ALA A 293 6.28 1.91 6.30
N VAL A 294 7.45 2.26 6.86
CA VAL A 294 7.85 3.64 7.17
C VAL A 294 7.93 4.46 5.90
N GLN A 295 8.67 4.01 4.87
CA GLN A 295 8.77 4.71 3.59
C GLN A 295 7.41 4.90 2.91
N SER A 296 6.51 3.92 3.05
CA SER A 296 5.16 4.02 2.52
C SER A 296 4.37 5.13 3.24
N LEU A 297 4.50 5.25 4.55
CA LEU A 297 3.64 6.11 5.36
C LEU A 297 4.21 7.50 5.62
N ASP A 298 5.53 7.68 5.63
CA ASP A 298 6.17 8.98 5.89
C ASP A 298 5.94 9.98 4.74
N ASP A 299 5.76 9.51 3.50
CA ASP A 299 5.44 10.34 2.34
C ASP A 299 4.03 10.96 2.38
N THR A 300 3.26 10.70 3.44
CA THR A 300 1.86 11.15 3.58
C THR A 300 1.68 12.44 4.37
N GLY A 301 2.78 13.01 4.90
CA GLY A 301 2.73 14.17 5.79
C GLY A 301 2.14 13.84 7.16
N PRO A 302 2.08 14.81 8.09
CA PRO A 302 1.43 14.61 9.38
C PRO A 302 -0.06 14.32 9.16
N LEU A 303 -0.60 13.32 9.89
CA LEU A 303 -2.04 13.08 9.94
C LEU A 303 -2.75 14.37 10.36
N PRO A 304 -3.89 14.73 9.74
CA PRO A 304 -4.66 15.89 10.18
C PRO A 304 -4.98 15.75 11.67
N GLU A 305 -4.70 16.82 12.43
CA GLU A 305 -4.98 16.82 13.87
C GLU A 305 -6.46 16.51 14.10
N ARG A 306 -6.72 15.57 15.02
CA ARG A 306 -8.08 15.20 15.39
C ARG A 306 -8.80 16.49 15.83
N PRO A 307 -9.92 16.87 15.20
CA PRO A 307 -10.67 18.05 15.61
C PRO A 307 -11.00 17.93 17.10
N PRO A 308 -10.87 19.01 17.88
CA PRO A 308 -11.19 18.97 19.31
C PRO A 308 -12.62 18.44 19.47
N ALA A 309 -12.80 17.47 20.37
CA ALA A 309 -14.09 16.87 20.63
C ALA A 309 -15.13 17.98 20.83
N SER A 310 -16.16 17.99 19.99
CA SER A 310 -17.17 19.04 20.04
C SER A 310 -17.76 19.08 21.44
N VAL A 311 -17.62 20.24 22.09
CA VAL A 311 -18.10 20.46 23.45
C VAL A 311 -19.60 20.13 23.45
N PRO A 312 -20.09 19.27 24.36
CA PRO A 312 -21.49 18.89 24.38
C PRO A 312 -22.33 20.16 24.54
N ARG A 313 -23.21 20.43 23.55
CA ARG A 313 -24.22 21.48 23.66
C ARG A 313 -25.08 21.15 24.87
N LYS A 314 -24.95 21.95 25.95
CA LYS A 314 -25.91 21.94 27.04
C LYS A 314 -27.29 22.23 26.44
N ARG A 315 -28.21 21.29 26.62
CA ARG A 315 -29.64 21.51 26.37
C ARG A 315 -30.23 22.35 27.48
#